data_AF-A0A0C2W1W8-F1
#
_entry.id   AF-A0A0C2W1W8-F1
#
_cell.length_a   1.000
_cell.length_b   1.000
_cell.length_c   1.000
_cell.angle_alpha   90.00
_cell.angle_beta   90.00
_cell.angle_gamma   90.00
#
_symmetry.space_group_name_H-M   'P 1'
#
loop_
_entity.id
_entity.type
_entity.pdbx_description
1 polymer ?
#
loop_
_entity_poly.entity_id
_entity_poly.type
_entity_poly.pdbx_seq_one_letter_code
_entity_poly.pdbx_strand_id
1 'polypeptide(L)'
;LARDIDLEERSAYIKDRQMEADRDNEDRWVDEQENMAPNEVIALQKHVMPTCRLRKVAYAVKNSSTKLLPRWRTICKERGLTEHVMPQDV
;
A
#
# COMPACT_ATOMS: atom_id res chain seq x y z
N LEU A 1 -5.60 -4.80 -34.73
CA LEU A 1 -5.32 -3.38 -34.44
C LEU A 1 -5.46 -3.18 -32.94
N ALA A 2 -4.36 -3.16 -32.18
CA ALA A 2 -4.37 -2.83 -30.76
C ALA A 2 -2.94 -2.47 -30.32
N ARG A 3 -2.31 -1.53 -31.04
CA ARG A 3 -0.90 -1.18 -30.83
C ARG A 3 -0.59 0.31 -30.93
N ASP A 4 -1.58 1.16 -30.72
CA ASP A 4 -1.35 2.59 -30.52
C ASP A 4 -1.94 2.95 -29.15
N ILE A 5 -1.19 2.63 -28.09
CA ILE A 5 -1.38 3.34 -26.82
C ILE A 5 -0.99 4.78 -27.16
N ASP A 6 -2.00 5.64 -27.22
CA ASP A 6 -1.88 7.03 -27.60
C ASP A 6 -0.77 7.67 -26.75
N LEU A 7 0.26 8.22 -27.41
CA LEU A 7 1.39 8.87 -26.74
C LEU A 7 0.89 10.00 -25.83
N GLU A 8 -0.23 10.62 -26.20
CA GLU A 8 -0.91 11.63 -25.41
C GLU A 8 -1.50 11.05 -24.14
N GLU A 9 -2.20 9.92 -24.21
CA GLU A 9 -2.71 9.20 -23.05
C GLU A 9 -1.58 8.77 -22.10
N ARG A 10 -0.48 8.21 -22.64
CA ARG A 10 0.70 7.84 -21.84
C ARG A 10 1.34 9.05 -21.16
N SER A 11 1.39 10.19 -21.85
CA SER A 11 1.92 11.44 -21.29
C SER A 11 1.03 11.98 -20.18
N ALA A 12 -0.30 11.88 -20.33
CA ALA A 12 -1.28 12.28 -19.33
C ALA A 12 -1.14 11.44 -18.06
N TYR A 13 -1.01 10.11 -18.19
CA TYR A 13 -0.76 9.22 -17.05
C TYR A 13 0.54 9.54 -16.31
N ILE A 14 1.62 9.88 -17.02
CA ILE A 14 2.89 10.26 -16.39
C ILE A 14 2.74 11.59 -15.65
N LYS A 15 2.06 12.57 -16.26
CA LYS A 15 1.87 13.92 -15.72
C LYS A 15 0.95 13.92 -14.50
N ASP A 16 -0.08 13.10 -14.51
CA ASP A 16 -1.01 12.93 -13.39
C ASP A 16 -0.30 12.28 -12.20
N ARG A 17 0.51 11.24 -12.46
CA ARG A 17 1.33 10.60 -11.44
C ARG A 17 2.42 11.50 -10.86
N GLN A 18 2.97 12.41 -11.68
CA GLN A 18 3.89 13.46 -11.20
C GLN A 18 3.16 14.49 -10.33
N MET A 19 1.96 14.92 -10.73
CA MET A 19 1.14 15.83 -9.91
C MET A 19 0.71 15.20 -8.56
N GLU A 20 0.41 13.90 -8.52
CA GLU A 20 0.15 13.21 -7.25
C GLU A 20 1.39 13.19 -6.34
N ALA A 21 2.57 12.92 -6.91
CA ALA A 21 3.82 12.93 -6.15
C ALA A 21 4.18 14.34 -5.62
N ASP A 22 3.89 15.38 -6.39
CA ASP A 22 4.11 16.77 -5.98
C ASP A 22 3.14 17.21 -4.86
N ARG A 23 1.90 16.70 -4.84
CA ARG A 23 0.92 16.99 -3.78
C ARG A 23 1.22 16.29 -2.45
N ASP A 24 1.82 15.09 -2.49
CA ASP A 24 2.25 14.38 -1.27
C ASP A 24 3.49 15.04 -0.61
N ASN A 25 4.14 15.98 -1.31
CA ASN A 25 5.29 16.73 -0.82
C ASN A 25 4.93 18.13 -0.29
N GLU A 26 3.64 18.43 -0.11
CA GLU A 26 3.16 19.72 0.43
C GLU A 26 3.67 19.99 1.86
N ASP A 27 4.04 18.94 2.61
CA ASP A 27 4.54 19.07 3.99
C ASP A 27 6.06 19.34 4.10
N ARG A 28 6.81 19.45 2.99
CA ARG A 28 8.28 19.62 2.98
C ARG A 28 9.05 18.56 3.79
N TRP A 29 8.55 17.33 3.81
CA TRP A 29 9.30 16.24 4.45
C TRP A 29 10.53 15.96 3.59
N VAL A 30 11.71 16.05 4.21
CA VAL A 30 12.97 15.79 3.53
C VAL A 30 13.15 14.28 3.46
N ASP A 31 13.40 13.73 2.27
CA ASP A 31 13.85 12.34 2.17
C ASP A 31 15.29 12.25 2.68
N GLU A 32 15.48 11.83 3.94
CA GLU A 32 16.81 11.74 4.52
C GLU A 32 17.69 10.71 3.81
N GLN A 33 17.11 9.80 3.02
CA GLN A 33 17.87 8.84 2.20
C GLN A 33 18.57 9.51 1.01
N GLU A 34 18.05 10.63 0.48
CA GLU A 34 18.71 11.37 -0.60
C GLU A 34 20.03 12.00 -0.15
N ASN A 35 20.14 12.29 1.15
CA ASN A 35 21.34 12.88 1.75
C ASN A 35 22.26 11.83 2.40
N MET A 36 21.92 10.55 2.31
CA MET A 36 22.62 9.46 2.98
C MET A 36 23.73 8.89 2.09
N ALA A 37 24.84 8.47 2.71
CA ALA A 37 25.92 7.88 1.93
C ALA A 37 25.51 6.49 1.39
N PRO A 38 26.01 6.05 0.21
CA PRO A 38 25.55 4.82 -0.43
C PRO A 38 25.68 3.57 0.45
N ASN A 39 26.71 3.51 1.30
CA ASN A 39 26.95 2.43 2.25
C ASN A 39 25.91 2.40 3.39
N GLU A 40 25.44 3.57 3.84
CA GLU A 40 24.43 3.69 4.89
C GLU A 40 23.05 3.31 4.37
N VAL A 41 22.71 3.70 3.14
CA VAL A 41 21.46 3.29 2.47
C VAL A 41 21.40 1.76 2.33
N ILE A 42 22.51 1.11 1.96
CA ILE A 42 22.57 -0.35 1.85
C ILE A 42 22.37 -1.02 3.21
N ALA A 43 22.98 -0.49 4.28
CA ALA A 43 22.78 -1.00 5.63
C ALA A 43 21.31 -0.82 6.08
N LEU A 44 20.72 0.35 5.82
CA LEU A 44 19.32 0.64 6.12
C LEU A 44 18.37 -0.31 5.37
N GLN A 45 18.62 -0.53 4.08
CA GLN A 45 17.84 -1.46 3.26
C GLN A 45 17.98 -2.92 3.71
N LYS A 46 19.16 -3.32 4.20
CA LYS A 46 19.39 -4.68 4.68
C LYS A 46 18.72 -4.95 6.03
N HIS A 47 18.70 -3.96 6.92
CA HIS A 47 18.27 -4.16 8.31
C HIS A 47 16.86 -3.65 8.61
N VAL A 48 16.39 -2.59 7.96
CA VAL A 48 15.11 -1.93 8.29
C VAL A 48 14.02 -2.22 7.25
N MET A 49 14.33 -2.12 5.96
CA MET A 49 13.35 -2.28 4.88
C MET A 49 12.62 -3.65 4.80
N PRO A 50 13.22 -4.80 5.19
CA PRO A 50 12.49 -6.07 5.20
C PRO A 50 11.27 -6.02 6.12
N THR A 51 11.36 -5.26 7.22
CA THR A 51 10.26 -5.10 8.18
C THR A 51 9.16 -4.18 7.66
N CYS A 52 9.50 -3.17 6.86
CA CYS A 52 8.53 -2.23 6.28
C CYS A 52 7.60 -2.91 5.26
N ARG A 53 8.12 -3.83 4.45
CA ARG A 53 7.29 -4.63 3.52
C ARG A 53 6.34 -5.55 4.26
N LEU A 54 6.78 -6.18 5.35
CA LEU A 54 5.93 -6.99 6.21
C LEU A 54 4.81 -6.16 6.86
N ARG A 55 5.10 -4.93 7.31
CA ARG A 55 4.06 -4.02 7.82
C ARG A 55 3.02 -3.67 6.78
N LYS A 56 3.43 -3.34 5.54
CA LYS A 56 2.50 -3.04 4.44
C LYS A 56 1.64 -4.26 4.08
N VAL A 57 2.23 -5.46 4.03
CA VAL A 57 1.48 -6.69 3.77
C VAL A 57 0.53 -7.02 4.93
N ALA A 58 0.98 -6.91 6.18
CA ALA A 58 0.15 -7.13 7.35
C ALA A 58 -1.02 -6.13 7.41
N TYR A 59 -0.76 -4.85 7.12
CA TYR A 59 -1.77 -3.81 6.98
C TYR A 59 -2.77 -4.13 5.87
N ALA A 60 -2.30 -4.54 4.69
CA ALA A 60 -3.15 -4.93 3.58
C ALA A 60 -3.99 -6.18 3.91
N VAL A 61 -3.45 -7.14 4.65
CA VAL A 61 -4.18 -8.33 5.11
C VAL A 61 -5.24 -7.96 6.16
N LYS A 62 -4.87 -7.12 7.14
CA LYS A 62 -5.76 -6.60 8.18
C LYS A 62 -6.89 -5.74 7.60
N ASN A 63 -6.63 -4.98 6.54
CA ASN A 63 -7.62 -4.11 5.91
C ASN A 63 -8.22 -4.72 4.62
N SER A 64 -7.90 -5.98 4.30
CA SER A 64 -8.52 -6.69 3.18
C SER A 64 -9.90 -7.19 3.60
N SER A 65 -10.89 -6.32 3.44
CA SER A 65 -12.31 -6.64 3.65
C SER A 65 -12.74 -7.89 2.87
N THR A 66 -12.13 -8.14 1.72
CA THR A 66 -12.37 -9.32 0.87
C THR A 66 -11.85 -10.64 1.45
N LYS A 67 -10.89 -10.63 2.39
CA LYS A 67 -10.36 -11.85 3.04
C LYS A 67 -10.92 -12.07 4.43
N LEU A 68 -11.07 -10.99 5.19
CA LEU A 68 -11.51 -11.07 6.58
C LEU A 68 -13.02 -11.29 6.70
N LEU A 69 -13.82 -10.63 5.86
CA LEU A 69 -15.27 -10.74 5.94
C LEU A 69 -15.78 -12.17 5.67
N PRO A 70 -15.31 -12.90 4.63
CA PRO A 70 -15.73 -14.29 4.44
C PRO A 70 -15.33 -15.18 5.63
N ARG A 71 -14.12 -14.98 6.18
CA ARG A 71 -13.61 -15.77 7.30
C ARG A 71 -14.35 -15.49 8.60
N TRP A 72 -14.71 -14.24 8.86
CA TRP A 72 -15.57 -13.85 9.98
C TRP A 72 -16.93 -14.55 9.91
N ARG A 73 -17.57 -14.54 8.73
CA ARG A 73 -18.85 -15.21 8.50
C ARG A 73 -18.77 -16.72 8.74
N THR A 74 -17.69 -17.37 8.30
CA THR A 74 -17.43 -18.79 8.61
C THR A 74 -17.37 -19.04 10.11
N ILE A 75 -16.63 -18.22 10.86
CA ILE A 75 -16.50 -18.35 12.32
C ILE A 75 -17.84 -18.15 13.02
N CYS A 76 -18.64 -17.15 12.62
CA CYS A 76 -19.97 -16.94 13.17
C CYS A 76 -20.86 -18.18 12.96
N LYS A 77 -20.84 -18.77 11.76
CA LYS A 77 -21.60 -19.97 11.43
C LYS A 77 -21.15 -21.19 12.25
N GLU A 78 -19.84 -21.41 12.38
CA GLU A 78 -19.27 -22.50 13.19
C GLU A 78 -19.65 -22.38 14.68
N ARG A 79 -19.79 -21.14 15.18
CA ARG A 79 -20.10 -20.85 16.58
C ARG A 79 -21.61 -20.74 16.86
N GLY A 80 -22.46 -20.89 15.84
CA GLY A 80 -23.92 -20.69 15.97
C GLY A 80 -24.31 -19.24 16.29
N LEU A 81 -23.45 -18.28 15.98
CA LEU A 81 -23.70 -16.85 16.19
C LEU A 81 -24.46 -16.27 14.99
N THR A 82 -25.38 -15.34 15.25
CA THR A 82 -26.02 -14.54 14.22
C THR A 82 -24.96 -13.82 13.39
N GLU A 83 -25.07 -13.88 12.07
CA GLU A 83 -24.12 -13.27 11.14
C GLU A 83 -24.22 -11.74 11.26
N HIS A 84 -23.30 -11.12 12.02
CA HIS A 84 -23.19 -9.67 12.15
C HIS A 84 -22.12 -9.11 11.22
N VAL A 85 -22.28 -7.86 10.81
CA VAL A 85 -21.23 -7.11 10.08
C VAL A 85 -19.95 -7.13 10.91
N MET A 86 -18.83 -7.47 10.28
CA MET A 86 -17.52 -7.50 10.94
C MET A 86 -17.23 -6.12 11.53
N PRO A 87 -16.85 -6.02 12.82
CA PRO A 87 -16.49 -4.74 13.44
C PRO A 87 -15.41 -4.03 12.62
N GLN A 88 -15.60 -2.73 12.37
CA GLN A 88 -14.66 -1.91 11.58
C GLN A 88 -13.45 -1.45 12.39
N ASP A 89 -13.53 -1.50 13.73
CA ASP A 89 -12.48 -1.09 14.67
C ASP A 89 -11.71 -2.30 15.23
N VAL A 90 -11.04 -3.06 14.35
CA VAL A 90 -10.07 -4.09 14.76
C VAL A 90 -8.74 -3.88 14.09
#